data_AF-A0A9D2JR30-F1
#
_entry.id   AF-A0A9D2JR30-F1
#
_cell.length_a   1.000
_cell.length_b   1.000
_cell.length_c   1.000
_cell.angle_alpha   90.00
_cell.angle_beta   90.00
_cell.angle_gamma   90.00
#
_symmetry.space_group_name_H-M   'P 1'
#
loop_
_entity.id
_entity.type
_entity.pdbx_description
1 polymer ?
#
loop_
_entity_poly.entity_id
_entity_poly.type
_entity_poly.pdbx_seq_one_letter_code
_entity_poly.pdbx_strand_id
1 'polypeptide(L)'
;MGRPSWMEDEMEPIERKKFERFIEPARQIGVICIFTGALALIVGILICIDQSVKNAAFLWTFLLFGIAGALCGYIGHLCCKMYIHKMFLLFRIEKNTKLSSENRDCQRNKMSVK
;
A
#
# COMPACT_ATOMS: atom_id res chain seq x y z
N MET A 1 -11.41 5.49 0.37
CA MET A 1 -10.11 5.80 -0.26
C MET A 1 -10.30 5.77 -1.76
N GLY A 2 -10.25 6.94 -2.40
CA GLY A 2 -10.38 7.07 -3.86
C GLY A 2 -9.16 6.53 -4.61
N ARG A 3 -9.33 6.24 -5.90
CA ARG A 3 -8.24 5.79 -6.77
C ARG A 3 -7.20 6.90 -6.94
N PRO A 4 -5.90 6.57 -7.07
CA PRO A 4 -4.89 7.56 -7.42
C PRO A 4 -5.12 8.05 -8.86
N SER A 5 -5.25 9.37 -9.05
CA SER A 5 -5.52 10.00 -10.36
C SER A 5 -4.49 9.64 -11.42
N TRP A 6 -3.22 9.49 -11.04
CA TRP A 6 -2.13 9.11 -11.96
C TRP A 6 -2.28 7.71 -12.57
N MET A 7 -3.05 6.81 -11.94
CA MET A 7 -3.31 5.48 -12.46
C MET A 7 -4.45 5.49 -13.50
N GLU A 8 -5.24 6.58 -13.49
CA GLU A 8 -6.37 6.80 -14.38
C GLU A 8 -5.97 7.31 -15.78
N ASP A 9 -4.76 7.82 -15.92
CA ASP A 9 -4.28 8.39 -17.19
C ASP A 9 -3.39 7.43 -18.00
N GLU A 10 -2.80 6.40 -17.38
CA GLU A 10 -1.75 5.58 -18.03
C GLU A 10 -2.17 4.13 -18.39
N MET A 11 -3.29 3.62 -17.86
CA MET A 11 -3.73 2.22 -18.09
C MET A 11 -5.02 2.13 -18.89
N GLU A 12 -5.07 1.22 -19.86
CA GLU A 12 -6.33 0.83 -20.51
C GLU A 12 -7.30 0.24 -19.48
N PRO A 13 -8.62 0.40 -19.66
CA PRO A 13 -9.63 -0.05 -18.70
C PRO A 13 -9.58 -1.55 -18.39
N ILE A 14 -9.07 -2.37 -19.33
CA ILE A 14 -8.92 -3.82 -19.17
C ILE A 14 -7.72 -4.17 -18.29
N GLU A 15 -6.56 -3.57 -18.55
CA GLU A 15 -5.34 -3.75 -17.74
C GLU A 15 -5.55 -3.23 -16.31
N ARG A 16 -6.27 -2.12 -16.20
CA ARG A 16 -6.61 -1.50 -14.92
C ARG A 16 -7.42 -2.45 -14.03
N LYS A 17 -8.47 -3.09 -14.57
CA LYS A 17 -9.26 -4.10 -13.83
C LYS A 17 -8.46 -5.34 -13.42
N LYS A 18 -7.40 -5.68 -14.17
CA LYS A 18 -6.54 -6.81 -13.83
C LYS A 18 -5.59 -6.43 -12.69
N PHE A 19 -4.94 -5.28 -12.79
CA PHE A 19 -4.02 -4.75 -11.77
C PHE A 19 -4.74 -4.41 -10.46
N GLU A 20 -5.95 -3.85 -10.52
CA GLU A 20 -6.78 -3.54 -9.35
C GLU A 20 -7.09 -4.81 -8.54
N ARG A 21 -7.40 -5.93 -9.19
CA ARG A 21 -7.60 -7.23 -8.52
C ARG A 21 -6.36 -7.75 -7.79
N PHE A 22 -5.15 -7.46 -8.29
CA PHE A 22 -3.91 -7.84 -7.62
C PHE A 22 -3.57 -6.94 -6.43
N ILE A 23 -4.06 -5.70 -6.42
CA ILE A 23 -3.76 -4.70 -5.38
C ILE A 23 -4.81 -4.65 -4.27
N GLU A 24 -6.05 -5.02 -4.57
CA GLU A 24 -7.13 -5.12 -3.58
C GLU A 24 -6.68 -5.75 -2.24
N PRO A 25 -5.98 -6.92 -2.21
CA PRO A 25 -5.53 -7.51 -0.95
C PRO A 25 -4.51 -6.63 -0.21
N ALA A 26 -3.55 -6.03 -0.93
CA ALA A 26 -2.55 -5.13 -0.32
C ALA A 26 -3.21 -3.88 0.27
N ARG A 27 -4.26 -3.38 -0.38
CA ARG A 27 -5.03 -2.23 0.10
C ARG A 27 -5.86 -2.59 1.35
N GLN A 28 -6.47 -3.78 1.37
CA GLN A 28 -7.18 -4.29 2.55
C GLN A 28 -6.23 -4.47 3.74
N ILE A 29 -5.05 -5.06 3.52
CA ILE A 29 -4.00 -5.19 4.56
C ILE A 29 -3.60 -3.81 5.09
N GLY A 30 -3.36 -2.84 4.21
CA GLY A 30 -3.02 -1.48 4.62
C GLY A 30 -4.11 -0.78 5.45
N VAL A 31 -5.38 -1.11 5.25
CA VAL A 31 -6.50 -0.62 6.07
C VAL A 31 -6.52 -1.33 7.42
N ILE A 32 -6.35 -2.65 7.44
CA ILE A 32 -6.27 -3.44 8.68
C ILE A 32 -5.13 -2.94 9.57
N CYS A 33 -3.96 -2.64 9.00
CA CYS A 33 -2.83 -2.09 9.76
C CYS A 33 -3.19 -0.77 10.48
N ILE A 34 -3.92 0.14 9.83
CA ILE A 34 -4.37 1.39 10.45
C ILE A 34 -5.36 1.09 11.58
N PHE A 35 -6.34 0.23 11.35
CA PHE A 35 -7.34 -0.12 12.38
C PHE A 35 -6.69 -0.76 13.61
N THR A 36 -5.78 -1.71 13.41
CA THR A 36 -5.06 -2.36 14.51
C THR A 36 -4.19 -1.35 15.27
N GLY A 37 -3.50 -0.43 14.57
CA GLY A 37 -2.73 0.63 15.21
C GLY A 37 -3.58 1.60 16.02
N ALA A 38 -4.74 2.00 15.50
CA ALA A 38 -5.69 2.85 16.22
C ALA A 38 -6.26 2.14 17.47
N LEU A 39 -6.57 0.84 17.36
CA LEU A 39 -7.06 0.04 18.48
C LEU A 39 -6.00 -0.09 19.57
N ALA A 40 -4.74 -0.32 19.22
CA ALA A 40 -3.64 -0.36 20.17
C ALA A 40 -3.48 0.97 20.93
N LEU A 41 -3.64 2.11 20.25
CA LEU A 41 -3.62 3.43 20.87
C LEU A 41 -4.77 3.61 21.87
N ILE A 42 -6.00 3.26 21.47
CA ILE A 42 -7.18 3.36 22.34
C ILE A 42 -6.99 2.49 23.59
N VAL A 43 -6.54 1.24 23.42
CA VAL A 43 -6.26 0.32 24.54
C VAL A 43 -5.19 0.89 25.47
N GLY A 44 -4.10 1.45 24.93
CA GLY A 44 -3.05 2.09 25.72
C GLY A 44 -3.56 3.27 26.55
N ILE A 45 -4.42 4.12 25.96
CA ILE A 45 -5.06 5.25 26.66
C ILE A 45 -5.99 4.75 27.77
N LEU A 46 -6.85 3.76 27.48
CA LEU A 46 -7.78 3.21 28.48
C LEU A 46 -7.05 2.61 29.68
N ILE A 47 -5.98 1.84 29.43
CA ILE A 47 -5.16 1.27 30.50
C ILE A 47 -4.46 2.38 31.29
N CYS A 48 -3.93 3.40 30.62
CA CYS A 48 -3.30 4.54 31.28
C CYS A 48 -4.27 5.25 32.23
N ILE A 49 -5.52 5.47 31.80
CA ILE A 49 -6.58 6.07 32.63
C ILE A 49 -6.91 5.16 33.82
N ASP A 50 -7.20 3.88 33.59
CA ASP A 50 -7.54 2.92 34.66
C ASP A 50 -6.43 2.85 35.74
N GLN A 51 -5.17 2.81 35.32
CA GLN A 51 -4.03 2.77 36.23
C GLN A 51 -3.80 4.10 36.96
N SER A 52 -4.09 5.23 36.30
CA SER A 52 -4.00 6.55 36.94
C SER A 52 -4.97 6.70 38.12
N VAL A 53 -6.16 6.07 38.02
CA VAL A 53 -7.15 6.05 39.09
C VAL A 53 -6.71 5.14 40.23
N LYS A 54 -6.16 3.96 39.92
CA LYS A 54 -5.78 2.94 40.93
C LYS A 54 -4.53 3.30 41.72
N ASN A 55 -3.50 3.82 41.05
CA ASN A 55 -2.19 4.05 41.66
C ASN A 55 -1.92 5.52 42.01
N ALA A 56 -2.88 6.43 41.76
CA ALA A 56 -2.71 7.88 41.85
C ALA A 56 -1.47 8.40 41.09
N ALA A 57 -1.00 7.64 40.10
CA ALA A 57 0.22 7.89 39.36
C ALA A 57 -0.03 7.67 37.87
N PHE A 58 0.38 8.64 37.06
CA PHE A 58 0.23 8.58 35.61
C PHE A 58 1.32 7.68 35.00
N LEU A 59 0.91 6.49 34.53
CA LEU A 59 1.83 5.53 33.91
C LEU A 59 2.01 5.83 32.42
N TRP A 60 3.00 6.68 32.14
CA TRP A 60 3.45 7.04 30.79
C TRP A 60 3.82 5.82 29.92
N THR A 61 4.23 4.71 30.53
CA THR A 61 4.63 3.48 29.83
C THR A 61 3.49 2.89 28.99
N PHE A 62 2.25 2.88 29.49
CA PHE A 62 1.09 2.36 28.75
C PHE A 62 0.68 3.29 27.60
N LEU A 63 0.82 4.60 27.81
CA LEU A 63 0.58 5.58 26.75
C LEU A 63 1.62 5.43 25.62
N LEU A 64 2.90 5.28 25.97
CA LEU A 64 3.97 5.05 25.02
C LEU A 64 3.78 3.73 24.25
N PHE A 65 3.29 2.68 24.89
CA PHE A 65 2.96 1.42 24.22
C PHE A 65 1.83 1.61 23.19
N GLY A 66 0.78 2.35 23.54
CA GLY A 66 -0.29 2.69 22.61
C GLY A 66 0.19 3.50 21.41
N ILE A 67 1.06 4.49 21.64
CA ILE A 67 1.68 5.30 20.57
C ILE A 67 2.57 4.42 19.67
N ALA A 68 3.37 3.52 20.24
CA ALA A 68 4.19 2.59 19.47
C ALA A 68 3.33 1.68 18.58
N GLY A 69 2.20 1.19 19.09
CA GLY A 69 1.22 0.42 18.31
C GLY A 69 0.65 1.21 17.13
N ALA A 70 0.29 2.48 17.34
CA ALA A 70 -0.17 3.36 16.26
C ALA A 70 0.91 3.62 15.20
N LEU A 71 2.16 3.85 15.63
CA LEU A 71 3.29 4.03 14.73
C LEU A 71 3.54 2.78 13.88
N CYS A 72 3.49 1.59 14.47
CA CYS A 72 3.60 0.32 13.73
C CYS A 72 2.48 0.18 12.69
N GLY A 73 1.23 0.50 13.05
CA GLY A 73 0.11 0.50 12.11
C GLY A 73 0.31 1.46 10.94
N TYR A 74 0.82 2.67 11.22
CA TYR A 74 1.12 3.68 10.21
C TYR A 74 2.27 3.27 9.28
N ILE A 75 3.35 2.69 9.83
CA ILE A 75 4.47 2.17 9.02
C ILE A 75 3.99 1.03 8.12
N GLY A 76 3.18 0.11 8.63
CA GLY A 76 2.57 -0.96 7.83
C GLY A 76 1.74 -0.41 6.66
N HIS A 77 0.99 0.66 6.89
CA HIS A 77 0.25 1.35 5.82
C HIS A 77 1.18 1.97 4.76
N LEU A 78 2.25 2.65 5.18
CA LEU A 78 3.25 3.21 4.26
C LEU A 78 3.92 2.13 3.42
N CYS A 79 4.30 1.00 4.03
CA CYS A 79 4.86 -0.15 3.33
C CYS A 79 3.90 -0.69 2.27
N CYS A 80 2.60 -0.83 2.58
CA CYS A 80 1.59 -1.25 1.60
C CYS A 80 1.49 -0.27 0.42
N LYS A 81 1.51 1.04 0.71
CA LYS A 81 1.46 2.08 -0.32
C LYS A 81 2.70 2.06 -1.22
N MET A 82 3.89 1.89 -0.65
CA MET A 82 5.13 1.73 -1.40
C MET A 82 5.14 0.46 -2.27
N TYR A 83 4.61 -0.64 -1.75
CA TYR A 83 4.51 -1.91 -2.48
C TYR A 83 3.61 -1.77 -3.72
N ILE A 84 2.44 -1.15 -3.57
CA ILE A 84 1.53 -0.87 -4.69
C ILE A 84 2.22 -0.01 -5.75
N HIS A 85 2.95 1.02 -5.32
CA HIS A 85 3.68 1.89 -6.24
C HIS A 85 4.80 1.14 -6.97
N LYS A 86 5.55 0.28 -6.29
CA LYS A 86 6.60 -0.55 -6.89
C LYS A 86 6.02 -1.54 -7.91
N MET A 87 4.90 -2.19 -7.58
CA MET A 87 4.20 -3.09 -8.49
C MET A 87 3.71 -2.36 -9.75
N PHE A 88 3.25 -1.12 -9.61
CA PHE A 88 2.87 -0.30 -10.76
C PHE A 88 4.05 0.00 -11.69
N LEU A 89 5.20 0.38 -11.12
CA LEU A 89 6.41 0.65 -11.91
C LEU A 89 6.88 -0.61 -12.66
N LEU A 90 6.85 -1.78 -12.03
CA LEU A 90 7.21 -3.04 -12.68
C LEU A 90 6.28 -3.36 -13.85
N PHE A 91 4.97 -3.18 -13.67
CA PHE A 91 4.00 -3.39 -14.74
C PHE A 91 4.26 -2.45 -15.93
N ARG A 92 4.59 -1.17 -15.67
CA ARG A 92 4.92 -0.20 -16.71
C ARG A 92 6.20 -0.58 -17.48
N ILE A 93 7.23 -1.05 -16.78
CA ILE A 93 8.47 -1.52 -17.42
C ILE A 93 8.20 -2.74 -18.30
N GLU A 94 7.42 -3.71 -17.82
CA GLU A 94 7.06 -4.90 -18.60
C GLU A 94 6.30 -4.53 -19.88
N LYS A 95 5.33 -3.62 -19.79
CA LYS A 95 4.56 -3.13 -20.95
C LYS A 95 5.44 -2.44 -21.99
N ASN A 96 6.32 -1.53 -21.56
CA ASN A 96 7.27 -0.84 -22.45
C ASN A 96 8.27 -1.81 -23.10
N THR A 97 8.65 -2.87 -22.39
CA THR A 97 9.58 -3.89 -22.90
C THR A 97 8.90 -4.76 -23.97
N LYS A 98 7.65 -5.17 -23.75
CA LYS A 98 6.84 -5.93 -24.73
C LYS A 98 6.58 -5.12 -26.01
N LEU A 99 6.23 -3.84 -25.87
CA LEU A 99 6.09 -2.95 -27.03
C LEU A 99 7.40 -2.85 -27.82
N SER A 100 8.55 -2.77 -27.15
CA SER A 100 9.86 -2.69 -27.80
C SER A 100 10.27 -4.00 -28.52
N SER A 101 9.92 -5.17 -28.00
CA SER A 101 10.13 -6.44 -28.72
C SER A 101 9.23 -6.56 -29.94
N GLU A 102 7.94 -6.24 -29.80
CA GLU A 102 6.96 -6.37 -30.88
C GLU A 102 7.29 -5.42 -32.06
N ASN A 103 7.76 -4.21 -31.75
CA ASN A 103 8.20 -3.25 -32.76
C ASN A 103 9.47 -3.73 -33.50
N ARG A 104 10.39 -4.42 -32.81
CA ARG A 104 11.59 -5.04 -33.43
C ARG A 104 11.22 -6.21 -34.33
N ASP A 105 10.27 -7.05 -33.93
CA ASP A 105 9.81 -8.18 -34.75
C ASP A 105 9.05 -7.70 -36.00
N CYS A 106 8.23 -6.64 -35.87
CA CYS A 106 7.55 -6.02 -37.01
C CYS A 106 8.55 -5.40 -38.01
N GLN A 107 9.59 -4.71 -37.52
CA GLN A 107 10.69 -4.18 -38.33
C GLN A 107 11.46 -5.31 -39.05
N ARG A 108 11.75 -6.42 -38.36
CA ARG A 108 12.44 -7.58 -38.93
C ARG A 108 11.63 -8.23 -40.04
N ASN A 109 10.32 -8.42 -39.84
CA ASN A 109 9.43 -8.98 -40.86
C ASN A 109 9.31 -8.08 -42.10
N LYS A 110 9.33 -6.74 -41.96
CA LYS A 110 9.32 -5.83 -43.13
C LYS A 110 10.60 -5.90 -43.97
N MET A 111 11.74 -6.25 -43.38
CA MET A 111 13.01 -6.39 -44.10
C MET A 111 13.18 -7.74 -44.81
N SER A 112 12.39 -8.76 -44.43
CA SER A 112 12.46 -10.11 -45.03
C SER A 112 11.57 -10.29 -46.27
N VAL A 113 10.78 -9.28 -46.66
CA VAL A 113 9.82 -9.32 -47.79
C VAL A 113 10.35 -8.53 -49.01
N LYS A 114 11.67 -8.37 -49.13
CA LYS A 114 12.35 -7.84 -50.33
C LYS A 114 13.34 -8.88 -50.84
#